data_AF-A0A1B6EXY7-F1
#
_entry.id   AF-A0A1B6EXY7-F1
#
_cell.length_a   1.000
_cell.length_b   1.000
_cell.length_c   1.000
_cell.angle_alpha   90.00
_cell.angle_beta   90.00
_cell.angle_gamma   90.00
#
_symmetry.space_group_name_H-M   'P 1'
#
loop_
_entity.id
_entity.type
_entity.pdbx_description
1 polymer ?
#
loop_
_entity_poly.entity_id
_entity_poly.type
_entity_poly.pdbx_seq_one_letter_code
_entity_poly.pdbx_strand_id
1 'polypeptide(L)'
;MVLESTMICVDNSDYMRNGDFLPTRLQAQLDAVNIVCHSKTRSNPENNVGLLTLANVEVLATLTSDTGRVISKLHQVQPEGNINLLTGIRIAHLALKHRQGKNHKMRIVAFVGSPVETEEKELVKLAKRLKKEKVNVDVVSFGEEIVNTELLTSFVNALNGKDGGGSHLVTVPPGPHLSEALISSPVIQGEDGMGGAG
;
A
#
# COMPACT_ATOMS: atom_id res chain seq x y z
N MET A 1 -4.46 -2.57 20.65
CA MET A 1 -4.41 -1.55 19.57
C MET A 1 -2.99 -1.04 19.47
N VAL A 2 -2.37 -1.13 18.28
CA VAL A 2 -0.94 -0.86 18.07
C VAL A 2 -0.76 0.48 17.35
N LEU A 3 0.20 1.29 17.80
CA LEU A 3 0.58 2.53 17.11
C LEU A 3 1.34 2.20 15.84
N GLU A 4 0.86 2.71 14.70
CA GLU A 4 1.52 2.55 13.41
C GLU A 4 1.60 3.86 12.62
N SER A 5 2.59 3.94 11.75
CA SER A 5 2.73 4.97 10.72
C SER A 5 2.63 4.26 9.39
N THR A 6 1.56 4.55 8.66
CA THR A 6 1.24 3.89 7.40
C THR A 6 1.50 4.84 6.24
N MET A 7 2.44 4.48 5.37
CA MET A 7 2.59 5.16 4.06
C MET A 7 1.77 4.41 3.02
N ILE A 8 0.79 5.10 2.43
CA ILE A 8 -0.01 4.55 1.34
C ILE A 8 0.61 4.98 0.01
N CYS A 9 0.99 4.00 -0.79
CA CYS A 9 1.52 4.22 -2.13
C CYS A 9 0.43 3.90 -3.14
N VAL A 10 0.06 4.88 -3.95
CA VAL A 10 -0.99 4.77 -4.96
C VAL A 10 -0.36 4.73 -6.34
N ASP A 11 -0.70 3.71 -7.11
CA ASP A 11 -0.39 3.66 -8.53
C ASP A 11 -1.29 4.65 -9.29
N ASN A 12 -0.66 5.51 -10.08
CA ASN A 12 -1.31 6.51 -10.93
C ASN A 12 -0.84 6.36 -12.38
N SER A 13 -0.44 5.17 -12.78
CA SER A 13 -0.05 4.86 -14.16
C SER A 13 -1.22 4.98 -15.15
N ASP A 14 -0.90 4.98 -16.44
CA ASP A 14 -1.91 5.05 -17.50
C ASP A 14 -2.91 3.86 -17.48
N TYR A 15 -2.51 2.72 -16.92
CA TYR A 15 -3.36 1.54 -16.72
C TYR A 15 -4.53 1.80 -15.76
N MET A 16 -4.48 2.85 -14.93
CA MET A 16 -5.58 3.26 -14.04
C MET A 16 -6.76 3.88 -14.77
N ARG A 17 -6.63 4.14 -16.08
CA ARG A 17 -7.73 4.54 -16.96
C ARG A 17 -8.62 3.37 -17.36
N ASN A 18 -8.20 2.14 -17.09
CA ASN A 18 -8.96 0.95 -17.46
C ASN A 18 -10.31 0.88 -16.72
N GLY A 19 -11.32 0.35 -17.42
CA GLY A 19 -12.69 0.18 -16.92
C GLY A 19 -13.00 -1.24 -16.45
N ASP A 20 -12.00 -2.03 -16.09
CA ASP A 20 -12.16 -3.39 -15.55
C ASP A 20 -12.67 -3.42 -14.10
N PHE A 21 -12.54 -2.30 -13.39
CA PHE A 21 -13.19 -2.03 -12.12
C PHE A 21 -14.24 -0.93 -12.30
N LEU A 22 -15.42 -1.11 -11.71
CA LEU A 22 -16.50 -0.13 -11.75
C LEU A 22 -16.32 0.89 -10.61
N PRO A 23 -16.50 2.21 -10.86
CA PRO A 23 -16.79 2.86 -12.15
C PRO A 23 -15.56 3.08 -13.04
N THR A 24 -14.37 3.30 -12.46
CA THR A 24 -13.07 3.25 -13.15
C THR A 24 -12.04 2.66 -12.19
N ARG A 25 -10.94 2.10 -12.71
CA ARG A 25 -9.86 1.53 -11.89
C ARG A 25 -9.28 2.54 -10.89
N LEU A 26 -9.05 3.77 -11.35
CA LEU A 26 -8.64 4.86 -10.45
C LEU A 26 -9.66 5.11 -9.34
N GLN A 27 -10.95 5.24 -9.66
CA GLN A 27 -11.97 5.51 -8.63
C GLN A 27 -12.10 4.36 -7.62
N ALA A 28 -12.05 3.12 -8.09
CA ALA A 28 -12.05 1.95 -7.20
C ALA A 28 -10.86 1.96 -6.23
N GLN A 29 -9.69 2.38 -6.70
CA GLN A 29 -8.51 2.57 -5.86
C GLN A 29 -8.69 3.73 -4.87
N LEU A 30 -9.31 4.85 -5.26
CA LEU A 30 -9.62 5.96 -4.34
C LEU A 30 -10.48 5.49 -3.17
N ASP A 31 -11.52 4.71 -3.47
CA ASP A 31 -12.46 4.18 -2.47
C ASP A 31 -11.75 3.18 -1.54
N ALA A 32 -10.89 2.34 -2.09
CA ALA A 32 -10.04 1.43 -1.32
C ALA A 32 -9.09 2.15 -0.36
N VAL A 33 -8.38 3.17 -0.84
CA VAL A 33 -7.48 3.99 -0.01
C VAL A 33 -8.27 4.68 1.09
N ASN A 34 -9.47 5.20 0.79
CA ASN A 34 -10.36 5.79 1.78
C ASN A 34 -10.70 4.81 2.90
N ILE A 35 -11.05 3.56 2.56
CA ILE A 35 -11.37 2.53 3.56
C ILE A 35 -10.14 2.22 4.43
N VAL A 36 -8.95 2.08 3.82
CA VAL A 36 -7.71 1.82 4.56
C VAL A 36 -7.39 2.97 5.51
N CYS A 37 -7.44 4.22 5.05
CA CYS A 37 -7.23 5.40 5.90
C CYS A 37 -8.17 5.39 7.11
N HIS A 38 -9.47 5.24 6.89
CA HIS A 38 -10.47 5.24 7.97
C HIS A 38 -10.34 4.04 8.90
N SER A 39 -9.99 2.86 8.39
CA SER A 39 -9.73 1.68 9.23
C SER A 39 -8.55 1.92 10.16
N LYS A 40 -7.44 2.44 9.62
CA LYS A 40 -6.21 2.70 10.37
C LYS A 40 -6.40 3.77 11.44
N THR A 41 -7.11 4.86 11.14
CA THR A 41 -7.44 5.91 12.11
C THR A 41 -8.44 5.43 13.16
N ARG A 42 -9.41 4.57 12.81
CA ARG A 42 -10.34 3.97 13.78
C ARG A 42 -9.64 2.97 14.71
N SER A 43 -8.65 2.23 14.21
CA SER A 43 -7.88 1.29 15.03
C SER A 43 -7.08 1.99 16.12
N ASN A 44 -6.58 3.20 15.86
CA ASN A 44 -5.96 4.05 16.87
C ASN A 44 -5.99 5.52 16.40
N PRO A 45 -6.52 6.46 17.19
CA PRO A 45 -6.59 7.87 16.80
C PRO A 45 -5.22 8.54 16.64
N GLU A 46 -4.17 7.98 17.23
CA GLU A 46 -2.79 8.47 17.09
C GLU A 46 -2.06 7.90 15.86
N ASN A 47 -2.72 7.05 15.06
CA ASN A 47 -2.12 6.54 13.84
C ASN A 47 -1.94 7.65 12.81
N ASN A 48 -0.78 7.61 12.14
CA ASN A 48 -0.46 8.55 11.08
C ASN A 48 -0.56 7.87 9.73
N VAL A 49 -1.15 8.58 8.77
CA VAL A 49 -1.26 8.13 7.39
C VAL A 49 -0.56 9.15 6.48
N GLY A 50 0.19 8.65 5.51
CA GLY A 50 0.80 9.46 4.45
C GLY A 50 0.41 8.93 3.07
N LEU A 51 0.59 9.77 2.05
CA LEU A 51 0.23 9.46 0.67
C LEU A 51 1.40 9.73 -0.27
N LEU A 52 1.69 8.75 -1.13
CA LEU A 52 2.74 8.78 -2.14
C LEU A 52 2.23 8.22 -3.46
N THR A 53 2.60 8.81 -4.59
CA THR A 53 2.30 8.31 -5.94
C THR A 53 3.42 7.39 -6.43
N LEU A 54 3.11 6.39 -7.26
CA LEU A 54 4.10 5.42 -7.75
C LEU A 54 4.57 5.66 -9.20
N ALA A 55 3.84 6.40 -10.04
CA ALA A 55 4.29 6.66 -11.41
C ALA A 55 5.32 7.81 -11.44
N ASN A 56 4.86 9.03 -11.15
CA ASN A 56 5.73 10.15 -10.82
C ASN A 56 5.94 10.14 -9.30
N VAL A 57 6.98 9.44 -8.84
CA VAL A 57 7.17 9.18 -7.39
C VAL A 57 7.31 10.47 -6.60
N GLU A 58 6.21 10.90 -5.96
CA GLU A 58 6.10 12.14 -5.22
C GLU A 58 5.32 11.92 -3.92
N VAL A 59 5.71 12.62 -2.85
CA VAL A 59 5.01 12.62 -1.58
C VAL A 59 3.94 13.70 -1.60
N LEU A 60 2.68 13.32 -1.83
CA LEU A 60 1.55 14.25 -1.87
C LEU A 60 1.13 14.71 -0.48
N ALA A 61 1.22 13.82 0.51
CA ALA A 61 0.95 14.12 1.91
C ALA A 61 1.97 13.42 2.79
N THR A 62 2.62 14.20 3.66
CA THR A 62 3.44 13.64 4.74
C THR A 62 2.57 12.97 5.80
N LEU A 63 3.19 12.20 6.68
CA LEU A 63 2.52 11.53 7.79
C LEU A 63 1.70 12.54 8.61
N THR A 64 0.38 12.36 8.61
CA THR A 64 -0.59 13.21 9.30
C THR A 64 -1.69 12.34 9.93
N SER A 65 -2.29 12.82 11.02
CA SER A 65 -3.50 12.22 11.61
C SER A 65 -4.78 12.69 10.90
N ASP A 66 -4.70 13.79 10.16
CA ASP A 66 -5.83 14.33 9.38
C ASP A 66 -6.01 13.55 8.07
N THR A 67 -6.96 12.62 8.07
CA THR A 67 -7.34 11.86 6.87
C THR A 67 -7.94 12.77 5.79
N GLY A 68 -8.62 13.87 6.14
CA GLY A 68 -9.24 14.77 5.18
C GLY A 68 -8.23 15.43 4.23
N ARG A 69 -7.05 15.76 4.74
CA ARG A 69 -5.94 16.28 3.92
C ARG A 69 -5.43 15.25 2.91
N VAL A 70 -5.32 13.98 3.31
CA VAL A 70 -4.89 12.87 2.44
C VAL A 70 -5.92 12.66 1.33
N ILE A 71 -7.19 12.59 1.67
CA ILE A 71 -8.30 12.34 0.73
C ILE A 71 -8.42 13.48 -0.28
N SER A 72 -8.35 14.73 0.18
CA SER A 72 -8.36 15.92 -0.69
C SER A 72 -7.26 15.88 -1.74
N LYS A 73 -6.06 15.42 -1.37
CA LYS A 73 -4.93 15.27 -2.30
C LYS A 73 -5.10 14.07 -3.23
N LEU A 74 -5.68 12.99 -2.71
CA LEU A 74 -5.96 11.79 -3.47
C LEU A 74 -6.92 12.04 -4.65
N HIS A 75 -7.96 12.85 -4.47
CA HIS A 75 -8.88 13.23 -5.55
C HIS A 75 -8.24 14.10 -6.65
N GLN A 76 -7.08 14.71 -6.39
CA GLN A 76 -6.34 15.51 -7.37
C GLN A 76 -5.42 14.65 -8.25
N VAL A 77 -5.24 13.36 -7.93
CA VAL A 77 -4.36 12.46 -8.66
C VAL A 77 -4.97 12.16 -10.02
N GLN A 78 -4.16 12.34 -11.07
CA GLN A 78 -4.50 11.97 -12.43
C GLN A 78 -3.64 10.81 -12.90
N PRO A 79 -4.16 9.94 -13.78
CA PRO A 79 -3.41 8.84 -14.33
C PRO A 79 -2.43 9.35 -15.40
N GLU A 80 -1.13 9.18 -15.15
CA GLU A 80 -0.03 9.60 -16.00
C GLU A 80 1.18 8.67 -15.83
N GLY A 81 1.72 8.19 -16.95
CA GLY A 81 3.05 7.57 -17.00
C GLY A 81 3.09 6.12 -16.54
N ASN A 82 4.29 5.69 -16.14
CA ASN A 82 4.61 4.29 -15.81
C ASN A 82 4.99 4.13 -14.34
N ILE A 83 4.62 3.00 -13.74
CA ILE A 83 4.91 2.69 -12.34
C ILE A 83 6.42 2.49 -12.08
N ASN A 84 6.92 3.06 -10.98
CA ASN A 84 8.27 2.79 -10.47
C ASN A 84 8.21 2.34 -9.01
N LEU A 85 7.93 1.04 -8.82
CA LEU A 85 7.76 0.43 -7.50
C LEU A 85 9.04 0.52 -6.64
N LEU A 86 10.21 0.28 -7.24
CA LEU A 86 11.49 0.29 -6.54
C LEU A 86 11.79 1.65 -5.89
N THR A 87 11.58 2.72 -6.66
CA THR A 87 11.82 4.09 -6.19
C THR A 87 10.73 4.51 -5.20
N GLY A 88 9.48 4.15 -5.47
CA GLY A 88 8.33 4.38 -4.58
C GLY A 88 8.57 3.83 -3.17
N ILE A 89 8.97 2.57 -3.06
CA ILE A 89 9.22 1.92 -1.76
C ILE A 89 10.42 2.58 -1.03
N ARG A 90 11.48 2.96 -1.75
CA ARG A 90 12.64 3.66 -1.16
C ARG A 90 12.24 5.01 -0.57
N ILE A 91 11.42 5.79 -1.28
CA ILE A 91 10.95 7.10 -0.83
C ILE A 91 9.93 6.94 0.31
N ALA A 92 9.01 5.98 0.22
CA ALA A 92 8.07 5.67 1.30
C ALA A 92 8.80 5.31 2.60
N HIS A 93 9.85 4.50 2.50
CA HIS A 93 10.71 4.17 3.62
C HIS A 93 11.44 5.41 4.19
N LEU A 94 11.95 6.31 3.34
CA LEU A 94 12.53 7.56 3.80
C LEU A 94 11.51 8.44 4.54
N ALA A 95 10.28 8.55 4.03
CA ALA A 95 9.20 9.29 4.68
C ALA A 95 8.87 8.72 6.07
N LEU A 96 8.89 7.39 6.23
CA LEU A 96 8.68 6.71 7.51
C LEU A 96 9.78 6.98 8.56
N LYS A 97 10.99 7.38 8.14
CA LYS A 97 12.06 7.79 9.06
C LYS A 97 11.81 9.15 9.70
N HIS A 98 11.07 10.03 9.03
CA HIS A 98 10.72 11.37 9.51
C HIS A 98 9.41 11.40 10.30
N ARG A 99 8.94 10.25 10.79
CA ARG A 99 7.74 10.18 11.64
C ARG A 99 7.97 10.86 12.99
N GLN A 100 6.92 11.49 13.52
CA GLN A 100 6.94 12.13 14.83
C GLN A 100 7.07 11.10 15.97
N GLY A 101 6.31 10.00 15.88
CA GLY A 101 6.32 8.93 16.88
C GLY A 101 7.34 7.83 16.58
N LYS A 102 8.49 7.82 17.27
CA LYS A 102 9.51 6.76 17.11
C LYS A 102 8.99 5.35 17.47
N ASN A 103 8.01 5.29 18.37
CA ASN A 103 7.38 4.04 18.85
C ASN A 103 6.39 3.43 17.85
N HIS A 104 6.02 4.14 16.78
CA HIS A 104 5.07 3.64 15.80
C HIS A 104 5.73 2.54 14.95
N LYS A 105 5.02 1.43 14.74
CA LYS A 105 5.42 0.43 13.75
C LYS A 105 5.37 1.05 12.35
N MET A 106 6.36 0.73 11.53
CA MET A 106 6.43 1.21 10.15
C MET A 106 5.67 0.27 9.24
N ARG A 107 4.67 0.77 8.53
CA ARG A 107 3.89 0.00 7.56
C ARG A 107 3.83 0.76 6.23
N ILE A 108 4.00 0.05 5.13
CA ILE A 108 3.80 0.54 3.77
C ILE A 108 2.64 -0.27 3.19
N VAL A 109 1.65 0.39 2.61
CA VAL A 109 0.57 -0.25 1.85
C VAL A 109 0.71 0.21 0.41
N ALA A 110 1.09 -0.69 -0.49
CA ALA A 110 1.35 -0.38 -1.89
C ALA A 110 0.23 -0.94 -2.78
N PHE A 111 -0.47 -0.05 -3.46
CA PHE A 111 -1.44 -0.38 -4.49
C PHE A 111 -0.73 -0.48 -5.83
N VAL A 112 -0.78 -1.64 -6.47
CA VAL A 112 -0.14 -1.93 -7.76
C VAL A 112 -1.21 -2.42 -8.72
N GLY A 113 -1.43 -1.70 -9.82
CA GLY A 113 -2.39 -2.13 -10.85
C GLY A 113 -1.89 -1.95 -12.27
N SER A 114 -0.58 -1.99 -12.43
CA SER A 114 0.13 -1.96 -13.71
C SER A 114 1.28 -2.96 -13.68
N PRO A 115 1.78 -3.41 -14.85
CA PRO A 115 2.88 -4.36 -14.91
C PRO A 115 4.16 -3.72 -14.35
N VAL A 116 4.82 -4.41 -13.42
CA VAL A 116 6.04 -3.91 -12.77
C VAL A 116 7.26 -4.42 -13.53
N GLU A 117 7.86 -3.56 -14.34
CA GLU A 117 9.14 -3.82 -15.03
C GLU A 117 10.32 -3.58 -14.08
N THR A 118 10.45 -4.39 -13.04
CA THR A 118 11.58 -4.29 -12.09
C THR A 118 12.32 -5.62 -12.00
N GLU A 119 13.65 -5.57 -11.89
CA GLU A 119 14.44 -6.78 -11.66
C GLU A 119 14.17 -7.38 -10.28
N GLU A 120 13.84 -8.68 -10.24
CA GLU A 120 13.62 -9.44 -9.01
C GLU A 120 14.81 -9.35 -8.05
N LYS A 121 16.05 -9.35 -8.58
CA LYS A 121 17.28 -9.24 -7.77
C LYS A 121 17.33 -7.93 -6.97
N GLU A 122 16.86 -6.83 -7.53
CA GLU A 122 16.84 -5.55 -6.84
C GLU A 122 15.74 -5.49 -5.77
N LEU A 123 14.56 -6.05 -6.08
CA LEU A 123 13.47 -6.18 -5.13
C LEU A 123 13.87 -7.03 -3.92
N VAL A 124 14.56 -8.15 -4.11
CA VAL A 124 15.04 -8.98 -3.01
C VAL A 124 16.09 -8.26 -2.16
N LYS A 125 16.99 -7.46 -2.77
CA LYS A 125 17.94 -6.62 -2.01
C LYS A 125 17.18 -5.58 -1.16
N LEU A 126 16.15 -4.96 -1.73
CA LEU A 126 15.31 -3.99 -1.02
C LEU A 126 14.54 -4.64 0.13
N ALA A 127 13.93 -5.80 -0.10
CA ALA A 127 13.22 -6.58 0.93
C ALA A 127 14.12 -6.91 2.13
N LYS A 128 15.35 -7.37 1.86
CA LYS A 128 16.35 -7.64 2.93
C LYS A 128 16.69 -6.38 3.73
N ARG A 129 16.75 -5.21 3.08
CA ARG A 129 16.98 -3.94 3.76
C ARG A 129 15.79 -3.54 4.64
N LEU A 130 14.58 -3.63 4.11
CA LEU A 130 13.34 -3.33 4.84
C LEU A 130 13.16 -4.23 6.06
N LYS A 131 13.51 -5.53 5.92
CA LYS A 131 13.51 -6.48 7.03
C LYS A 131 14.44 -6.06 8.17
N LYS A 132 15.67 -5.59 7.86
CA LYS A 132 16.61 -5.09 8.88
C LYS A 132 16.06 -3.85 9.59
N GLU A 133 15.33 -3.01 8.87
CA GLU A 133 14.75 -1.78 9.40
C GLU A 133 13.37 -2.01 10.05
N LYS A 134 12.87 -3.26 10.11
CA LYS A 134 11.57 -3.66 10.68
C LYS A 134 10.39 -2.91 10.06
N VAL A 135 10.38 -2.79 8.74
CA VAL A 135 9.29 -2.20 7.97
C VAL A 135 8.39 -3.32 7.45
N ASN A 136 7.09 -3.22 7.71
CA ASN A 136 6.09 -4.11 7.13
C ASN A 136 5.59 -3.53 5.80
N VAL A 137 5.39 -4.39 4.80
CA VAL A 137 4.91 -3.97 3.47
C VAL A 137 3.74 -4.85 3.06
N ASP A 138 2.56 -4.28 2.95
CA ASP A 138 1.42 -4.94 2.34
C ASP A 138 1.28 -4.48 0.90
N VAL A 139 1.19 -5.44 -0.02
CA VAL A 139 1.04 -5.16 -1.45
C VAL A 139 -0.36 -5.59 -1.88
N VAL A 140 -1.09 -4.67 -2.49
CA VAL A 140 -2.42 -4.89 -3.06
C VAL A 140 -2.25 -4.87 -4.57
N SER A 141 -2.28 -6.05 -5.19
CA SER A 141 -2.19 -6.22 -6.64
C SER A 141 -3.59 -6.35 -7.22
N PHE A 142 -3.97 -5.51 -8.17
CA PHE A 142 -5.30 -5.53 -8.79
C PHE A 142 -5.22 -5.32 -10.31
N GLY A 143 -6.09 -5.96 -11.07
CA GLY A 143 -6.13 -5.89 -12.54
C GLY A 143 -5.06 -6.76 -13.21
N GLU A 144 -3.77 -6.51 -12.95
CA GLU A 144 -2.66 -7.27 -13.53
C GLU A 144 -2.06 -8.31 -12.56
N GLU A 145 -2.88 -9.28 -12.17
CA GLU A 145 -2.46 -10.36 -11.27
C GLU A 145 -1.43 -11.30 -11.91
N ILE A 146 -1.66 -11.74 -13.15
CA ILE A 146 -0.88 -12.83 -13.76
C ILE A 146 0.60 -12.45 -13.94
N VAL A 147 0.89 -11.21 -14.35
CA VAL A 147 2.25 -10.73 -14.60
C VAL A 147 2.98 -10.41 -13.30
N ASN A 148 2.28 -9.82 -12.33
CA ASN A 148 2.92 -9.29 -11.12
C ASN A 148 3.04 -10.31 -9.98
N THR A 149 2.20 -11.35 -9.94
CA THR A 149 2.10 -12.24 -8.78
C THR A 149 3.42 -12.93 -8.46
N GLU A 150 4.14 -13.44 -9.45
CA GLU A 150 5.41 -14.16 -9.22
C GLU A 150 6.47 -13.23 -8.60
N LEU A 151 6.66 -12.04 -9.20
CA LEU A 151 7.62 -11.03 -8.75
C LEU A 151 7.30 -10.52 -7.33
N LEU A 152 6.03 -10.18 -7.07
CA LEU A 152 5.58 -9.66 -5.78
C LEU A 152 5.59 -10.74 -4.69
N THR A 153 5.30 -11.99 -5.05
CA THR A 153 5.39 -13.13 -4.13
C THR A 153 6.84 -13.34 -3.67
N SER A 154 7.79 -13.33 -4.60
CA SER A 154 9.23 -13.39 -4.26
C SER A 154 9.65 -12.25 -3.33
N PHE A 155 9.15 -11.03 -3.58
CA PHE A 155 9.42 -9.86 -2.73
C PHE A 155 8.87 -10.02 -1.30
N VAL A 156 7.59 -10.37 -1.15
CA VAL A 156 6.94 -10.54 0.17
C VAL A 156 7.56 -11.72 0.93
N ASN A 157 7.87 -12.82 0.26
CA ASN A 157 8.56 -13.96 0.87
C ASN A 157 9.95 -13.59 1.39
N ALA A 158 10.72 -12.81 0.62
CA ALA A 158 12.02 -12.32 1.07
C ALA A 158 11.92 -11.36 2.28
N LEU A 159 10.80 -10.63 2.39
CA LEU A 159 10.57 -9.66 3.46
C LEU A 159 10.10 -10.34 4.76
N ASN A 160 9.24 -11.35 4.68
CA ASN A 160 8.82 -12.15 5.83
C ASN A 160 9.97 -13.05 6.34
N GLY A 161 10.69 -13.74 5.44
CA GLY A 161 11.74 -14.68 5.82
C GLY A 161 11.27 -15.73 6.83
N LYS A 162 12.14 -16.13 7.78
CA LYS A 162 11.86 -17.20 8.77
C LYS A 162 10.98 -16.79 9.97
N ASP A 163 10.88 -15.49 10.26
CA ASP A 163 10.21 -15.00 11.48
C ASP A 163 8.70 -14.83 11.31
N GLY A 164 8.20 -14.79 10.06
CA GLY A 164 6.78 -14.84 9.68
C GLY A 164 5.91 -13.67 10.14
N GLY A 165 5.04 -13.17 9.25
CA GLY A 165 3.76 -12.54 9.63
C GLY A 165 3.52 -11.09 9.20
N GLY A 166 4.55 -10.24 9.08
CA GLY A 166 4.33 -8.79 9.00
C GLY A 166 3.71 -8.25 7.72
N SER A 167 3.93 -8.95 6.59
CA SER A 167 3.74 -8.43 5.23
C SER A 167 2.94 -9.38 4.37
N HIS A 168 1.98 -8.83 3.62
CA HIS A 168 0.98 -9.61 2.90
C HIS A 168 0.92 -9.22 1.43
N LEU A 169 0.72 -10.20 0.56
CA LEU A 169 0.31 -9.98 -0.82
C LEU A 169 -1.19 -10.26 -0.90
N VAL A 170 -1.96 -9.25 -1.31
CA VAL A 170 -3.39 -9.37 -1.60
C VAL A 170 -3.55 -9.24 -3.10
N THR A 171 -3.93 -10.32 -3.76
CA THR A 171 -4.31 -10.27 -5.18
C THR A 171 -5.82 -10.12 -5.28
N VAL A 172 -6.25 -9.16 -6.11
CA VAL A 172 -7.66 -8.87 -6.36
C VAL A 172 -7.92 -9.14 -7.84
N PRO A 173 -8.77 -10.13 -8.16
CA PRO A 173 -9.13 -10.41 -9.53
C PRO A 173 -9.91 -9.24 -10.13
N PRO A 174 -9.89 -9.07 -11.47
CA PRO A 174 -10.69 -8.05 -12.13
C PRO A 174 -12.19 -8.26 -11.85
N GLY A 175 -12.87 -7.20 -11.41
CA GLY A 175 -14.28 -7.23 -11.06
C GLY A 175 -14.68 -6.07 -10.12
N PRO A 176 -15.97 -5.87 -9.82
CA PRO A 176 -16.44 -4.69 -9.08
C PRO A 176 -16.10 -4.68 -7.57
N HIS A 177 -15.44 -5.71 -7.05
CA HIS A 177 -15.36 -5.99 -5.60
C HIS A 177 -14.01 -5.62 -4.95
N LEU A 178 -13.26 -4.65 -5.48
CA LEU A 178 -11.92 -4.31 -4.96
C LEU A 178 -11.94 -3.89 -3.48
N SER A 179 -12.90 -3.06 -3.09
CA SER A 179 -13.10 -2.63 -1.71
C SER A 179 -13.48 -3.77 -0.77
N GLU A 180 -14.32 -4.70 -1.22
CA GLU A 180 -14.78 -5.86 -0.46
C GLU A 180 -13.65 -6.87 -0.23
N ALA A 181 -12.85 -7.14 -1.26
CA ALA A 181 -11.66 -7.97 -1.15
C ALA A 181 -10.68 -7.39 -0.11
N LEU A 182 -10.49 -6.08 -0.10
CA LEU A 182 -9.65 -5.40 0.91
C LEU A 182 -10.20 -5.49 2.32
N ILE A 183 -11.51 -5.39 2.52
CA ILE A 183 -12.14 -5.49 3.86
C ILE A 183 -11.90 -6.89 4.46
N SER A 184 -11.94 -7.92 3.63
CA SER A 184 -11.61 -9.29 4.04
C SER A 184 -10.10 -9.53 4.21
N SER A 185 -9.25 -8.61 3.76
CA SER A 185 -7.81 -8.81 3.69
C SER A 185 -7.07 -8.52 5.00
N PRO A 186 -5.88 -9.11 5.19
CA PRO A 186 -5.01 -8.83 6.34
C PRO A 186 -4.59 -7.36 6.47
N VAL A 187 -4.69 -6.57 5.39
CA VAL A 187 -4.36 -5.14 5.37
C VAL A 187 -5.29 -4.35 6.30
N ILE A 188 -6.56 -4.74 6.34
CA ILE A 188 -7.61 -4.10 7.14
C ILE A 188 -7.84 -4.84 8.46
N GLN A 189 -7.88 -6.18 8.44
CA GLN A 189 -8.13 -6.98 9.66
C GLN A 189 -6.94 -7.02 10.61
N GLY A 190 -5.72 -6.77 10.11
CA GLY A 190 -4.50 -6.80 10.91
C GLY A 190 -4.06 -8.22 11.28
N GLU A 191 -2.77 -8.37 11.57
CA GLU A 191 -2.15 -9.62 12.06
C GLU A 191 -2.78 -10.12 13.38
N ASP A 192 -3.31 -9.21 14.19
CA ASP A 192 -3.97 -9.53 15.46
C ASP A 192 -5.48 -9.62 15.24
N GLY A 193 -5.92 -10.64 14.51
CA GLY A 193 -7.33 -10.95 14.29
C GLY A 193 -8.14 -10.96 15.60
N MET A 194 -8.65 -9.80 15.98
CA MET A 194 -9.77 -9.63 16.88
C MET A 194 -10.83 -8.98 16.02
N GLY A 195 -11.59 -9.86 15.36
CA GLY A 195 -12.82 -9.51 14.68
C GLY A 195 -13.66 -8.64 15.60
N GLY A 196 -13.84 -7.39 15.21
CA GLY A 196 -14.93 -6.56 15.70
C GLY A 196 -16.22 -7.11 15.11
N ALA A 197 -16.77 -8.15 15.74
CA ALA A 197 -18.20 -8.34 15.73
C ALA A 197 -18.80 -7.25 16.63
N GLY A 198 -19.44 -6.27 15.99
CA GLY A 198 -20.18 -5.18 16.61
C GLY A 198 -21.11 -4.56 15.58
#